data_AF-A0A3B8J812-F1
#
_entry.id   AF-A0A3B8J812-F1
#
_cell.length_a   1.000
_cell.length_b   1.000
_cell.length_c   1.000
_cell.angle_alpha   90.00
_cell.angle_beta   90.00
_cell.angle_gamma   90.00
#
_symmetry.space_group_name_H-M   'P 1'
#
loop_
_entity.id
_entity.type
_entity.pdbx_description
1 polymer ?
#
loop_
_entity_poly.entity_id
_entity_poly.type
_entity_poly.pdbx_seq_one_letter_code
_entity_poly.pdbx_strand_id
1 'polypeptide(L)'
;PVIWSLVPAANIFLFSKVPLRKIVEEEHKIPLRELFHQKYFRLFIVLMLCAGSAELAMSQWSSLFAEIGLGVSKTVGDLLGPCAFAALMGITRTFYGIKGSKINLQKALIFSSFLCVASYLITVFSPLPVISLIGCALCGLSVGMMWPGTLSLAAKRFRKGGTALFALLALAGDVG
;
A
#
# COMPACT_ATOMS: atom_id res chain seq x y z
N PRO A 1 13.01 -24.74 4.45
CA PRO A 1 13.68 -23.53 4.98
C PRO A 1 14.99 -23.17 4.24
N VAL A 2 15.98 -24.06 4.19
CA VAL A 2 17.31 -23.79 3.57
C VAL A 2 17.27 -23.64 2.05
N ILE A 3 16.38 -24.37 1.38
CA ILE A 3 16.18 -24.24 -0.08
C ILE A 3 15.55 -22.89 -0.44
N TRP A 4 14.69 -22.34 0.43
CA TRP A 4 14.07 -21.03 0.22
C TRP A 4 15.02 -19.87 0.51
N SER A 5 16.11 -20.06 1.26
CA SER A 5 17.13 -19.02 1.47
C SER A 5 18.09 -18.84 0.27
N LEU A 6 18.14 -19.80 -0.66
CA LEU A 6 18.89 -19.64 -1.91
C LEU A 6 18.30 -18.54 -2.80
N VAL A 7 16.99 -18.35 -2.76
CA VAL A 7 16.28 -17.32 -3.54
C VAL A 7 16.73 -15.89 -3.13
N PRO A 8 16.67 -15.47 -1.85
CA PRO A 8 17.18 -14.17 -1.43
C PRO A 8 18.70 -14.04 -1.60
N ALA A 9 19.48 -15.10 -1.39
CA ALA A 9 20.93 -15.07 -1.61
C ALA A 9 21.29 -14.81 -3.09
N ALA A 10 20.60 -15.44 -4.03
CA ALA A 10 20.74 -15.19 -5.45
C ALA A 10 20.31 -13.76 -5.84
N ASN A 11 19.22 -13.26 -5.23
CA ASN A 11 18.77 -11.89 -5.44
C ASN A 11 19.82 -10.85 -5.01
N ILE A 12 20.49 -11.03 -3.87
CA ILE A 12 21.57 -10.13 -3.42
C ILE A 12 22.66 -10.05 -4.48
N PHE A 13 23.11 -11.19 -4.99
CA PHE A 13 24.17 -11.23 -6.00
C PHE A 13 23.75 -10.58 -7.33
N LEU A 14 22.49 -10.76 -7.75
CA LEU A 14 21.95 -10.08 -8.91
C LEU A 14 21.86 -8.56 -8.70
N PHE A 15 21.31 -8.11 -7.56
CA PHE A 15 21.15 -6.68 -7.26
C PHE A 15 22.48 -5.95 -7.12
N SER A 16 23.52 -6.58 -6.59
CA SER A 16 24.88 -6.00 -6.55
C SER A 16 25.47 -5.71 -7.92
N LYS A 17 25.02 -6.41 -8.98
CA LYS A 17 25.48 -6.20 -10.35
C LYS A 17 24.64 -5.22 -11.18
N VAL A 18 23.47 -4.81 -10.68
CA VAL A 18 22.59 -3.89 -11.42
C VAL A 18 23.04 -2.45 -11.18
N PRO A 19 23.43 -1.69 -12.22
CA PRO A 19 23.75 -0.28 -12.08
C PRO A 19 22.49 0.48 -11.66
N LEU A 20 22.47 0.98 -10.43
CA LEU A 20 21.37 1.78 -9.90
C LEU A 20 21.30 3.10 -10.67
N ARG A 21 20.26 3.24 -11.50
CA ARG A 21 20.03 4.46 -12.28
C ARG A 21 19.75 5.61 -11.31
N LYS A 22 20.64 6.62 -11.27
CA LYS A 22 20.41 7.85 -10.52
C LYS A 22 19.19 8.56 -11.13
N ILE A 23 18.10 8.65 -10.36
CA ILE A 23 16.82 9.24 -10.80
C ILE A 23 16.96 10.76 -11.04
N VAL A 24 17.94 11.43 -10.41
CA VAL A 24 18.20 12.87 -10.50
C VAL A 24 19.71 13.13 -10.40
N GLU A 25 20.25 13.98 -11.28
CA GLU A 25 21.63 14.49 -11.19
C GLU A 25 21.83 15.30 -9.89
N GLU A 26 22.95 15.11 -9.20
CA GLU A 26 23.16 15.61 -7.83
C GLU A 26 23.03 17.13 -7.70
N GLU A 27 23.26 17.87 -8.77
CA GLU A 27 23.18 19.34 -8.83
C GLU A 27 21.78 19.92 -8.63
N HIS A 28 20.71 19.12 -8.80
CA HIS A 28 19.32 19.60 -8.74
C HIS A 28 18.50 19.02 -7.58
N LYS A 29 19.13 18.29 -6.65
CA LYS A 29 18.44 17.69 -5.50
C LYS A 29 18.06 18.77 -4.48
N ILE A 30 16.78 18.83 -4.13
CA ILE A 30 16.34 19.62 -2.97
C ILE A 30 16.84 18.96 -1.69
N PRO A 31 17.47 19.72 -0.76
CA PRO A 31 17.94 19.16 0.49
C PRO A 31 16.78 18.60 1.33
N LEU A 32 17.02 17.47 1.99
CA LEU A 32 16.00 16.77 2.80
C LEU A 32 15.31 17.67 3.83
N ARG A 33 16.05 18.62 4.42
CA ARG A 33 15.52 19.60 5.37
C ARG A 33 14.46 20.50 4.75
N GLU A 34 14.65 20.94 3.50
CA GLU A 34 13.64 21.71 2.77
C GLU A 34 12.42 20.86 2.45
N LEU A 35 12.61 19.57 2.13
CA LEU A 35 11.50 18.63 1.91
C LEU A 35 10.60 18.54 3.14
N PHE A 36 11.17 18.37 4.34
CA PHE A 36 10.44 18.35 5.61
C PHE A 36 9.76 19.67 5.96
N HIS A 37 10.32 20.80 5.52
CA HIS A 37 9.73 22.12 5.75
C HIS A 37 8.45 22.36 4.92
N GLN A 38 8.28 21.61 3.82
CA GLN A 38 7.10 21.73 2.96
C GLN A 38 5.87 21.09 3.61
N LYS A 39 4.79 21.88 3.76
CA LYS A 39 3.51 21.42 4.35
C LYS A 39 2.94 20.19 3.63
N TYR A 40 3.08 20.15 2.30
CA TYR A 40 2.58 19.03 1.49
C TYR A 40 3.36 17.74 1.70
N PHE A 41 4.66 17.80 1.99
CA PHE A 41 5.46 16.59 2.23
C PHE A 41 5.04 15.89 3.53
N ARG A 42 4.78 16.67 4.59
CA ARG A 42 4.20 16.13 5.83
C ARG A 42 2.84 15.47 5.60
N LEU A 43 2.00 16.06 4.75
CA LEU A 43 0.74 15.45 4.35
C LEU A 43 0.94 14.11 3.64
N PHE A 44 1.91 14.00 2.72
CA PHE A 44 2.23 12.73 2.06
C PHE A 44 2.74 11.67 3.04
N ILE A 45 3.56 12.05 4.03
CA ILE A 45 3.99 11.12 5.10
C ILE A 45 2.77 10.58 5.87
N VAL A 46 1.87 11.47 6.32
CA VAL A 46 0.66 11.06 7.05
C VAL A 46 -0.22 10.16 6.20
N LEU A 47 -0.44 10.50 4.92
CA LEU A 47 -1.19 9.67 4.00
C LEU A 47 -0.58 8.28 3.83
N MET A 48 0.74 8.21 3.75
CA MET A 48 1.45 6.95 3.56
C MET A 48 1.43 6.08 4.82
N LEU A 49 1.58 6.70 5.99
CA LEU A 49 1.44 6.03 7.28
C LEU A 49 0.02 5.49 7.48
N CYS A 50 -1.02 6.28 7.19
CA CYS A 50 -2.39 5.81 7.25
C CYS A 50 -2.66 4.68 6.25
N ALA A 51 -2.07 4.73 5.06
CA ALA A 51 -2.21 3.67 4.07
C ALA A 51 -1.52 2.37 4.54
N GLY A 52 -0.31 2.47 5.11
CA GLY A 52 0.41 1.34 5.71
C GLY A 52 -0.39 0.72 6.85
N SER A 53 -0.83 1.53 7.81
CA SER A 53 -1.62 1.03 8.95
C SER A 53 -2.94 0.40 8.51
N ALA A 54 -3.63 0.97 7.52
CA ALA A 54 -4.86 0.39 6.99
C ALA A 54 -4.63 -0.94 6.24
N GLU A 55 -3.48 -1.10 5.56
CA GLU A 55 -3.07 -2.35 4.92
C GLU A 55 -2.75 -3.43 5.96
N LEU A 56 -1.91 -3.07 6.93
CA LEU A 56 -1.41 -3.99 7.94
C LEU A 56 -2.53 -4.44 8.89
N ALA A 57 -3.37 -3.51 9.34
CA ALA A 57 -4.49 -3.81 10.23
C ALA A 57 -5.38 -4.90 9.63
N MET A 58 -5.84 -4.75 8.37
CA MET A 58 -6.73 -5.75 7.77
C MET A 58 -6.03 -7.05 7.42
N SER A 59 -4.78 -7.01 6.95
CA SER A 59 -4.05 -8.24 6.63
C SER A 59 -3.78 -9.12 7.86
N GLN A 60 -3.55 -8.51 9.04
CA GLN A 60 -3.31 -9.25 10.28
C GLN A 60 -4.61 -9.58 11.04
N TRP A 61 -5.59 -8.69 11.00
CA TRP A 61 -6.81 -8.82 11.80
C TRP A 61 -7.90 -9.66 11.12
N SER A 62 -7.95 -9.70 9.78
CA SER A 62 -9.05 -10.34 9.05
C SER A 62 -9.20 -11.84 9.32
N SER A 63 -8.12 -12.60 9.42
CA SER A 63 -8.17 -14.03 9.80
C SER A 63 -8.73 -14.23 11.20
N LEU A 64 -8.25 -13.45 12.17
CA LEU A 64 -8.69 -13.53 13.56
C LEU A 64 -10.17 -13.15 13.71
N PHE A 65 -10.58 -12.10 13.00
CA PHE A 65 -11.97 -11.65 12.99
C PHE A 65 -12.90 -12.68 12.33
N ALA A 66 -12.46 -13.34 11.26
CA ALA A 66 -13.26 -14.37 10.60
C ALA A 66 -13.45 -15.62 11.47
N GLU A 67 -12.42 -16.01 12.23
CA GLU A 67 -12.47 -17.18 13.14
C GLU A 67 -13.28 -16.87 14.40
N ILE A 68 -12.96 -15.79 15.12
CA ILE A 68 -13.52 -15.48 16.44
C ILE A 68 -14.83 -14.68 16.33
N GLY A 69 -14.90 -13.72 15.41
CA GLY A 69 -16.04 -12.81 15.27
C GLY A 69 -17.21 -13.40 14.49
N LEU A 70 -16.92 -14.25 13.51
CA LEU A 70 -17.93 -14.77 12.57
C LEU A 70 -18.21 -16.27 12.72
N GLY A 71 -17.42 -16.99 13.52
CA GLY A 71 -17.60 -18.43 13.79
C GLY A 71 -17.49 -19.33 12.54
N VAL A 72 -16.85 -18.83 11.48
CA VAL A 72 -16.68 -19.56 10.21
C VAL A 72 -15.45 -20.45 10.33
N SER A 73 -15.42 -21.57 9.60
CA SER A 73 -14.23 -22.42 9.57
C SER A 73 -13.00 -21.64 9.09
N LYS A 74 -11.86 -21.91 9.74
CA LYS A 74 -10.58 -21.24 9.49
C LYS A 74 -10.22 -21.18 8.00
N THR A 75 -10.51 -22.25 7.26
CA THR A 75 -10.26 -22.36 5.82
C THR A 75 -11.04 -21.34 4.99
N VAL A 76 -12.31 -21.10 5.34
CA VAL A 76 -13.16 -20.14 4.62
C VAL A 76 -12.82 -18.72 5.03
N GLY A 77 -12.50 -18.50 6.32
CA GLY A 77 -12.01 -17.22 6.82
C GLY A 77 -10.72 -16.76 6.16
N ASP A 78 -9.74 -17.65 6.01
CA ASP A 78 -8.46 -17.33 5.37
C ASP A 78 -8.60 -17.13 3.85
N LEU A 79 -9.49 -17.88 3.20
CA LEU A 79 -9.71 -17.77 1.75
C LEU A 79 -10.49 -16.50 1.38
N LEU A 80 -11.53 -16.15 2.16
CA LEU A 80 -12.38 -14.99 1.85
C LEU A 80 -11.91 -13.70 2.52
N GLY A 81 -11.06 -13.77 3.55
CA GLY A 81 -10.44 -12.62 4.19
C GLY A 81 -9.10 -12.28 3.52
N PRO A 82 -7.96 -12.73 4.05
CA PRO A 82 -6.63 -12.40 3.55
C PRO A 82 -6.39 -12.76 2.08
N CYS A 83 -6.85 -13.92 1.61
CA CYS A 83 -6.58 -14.34 0.23
C CYS A 83 -7.36 -13.48 -0.79
N ALA A 84 -8.65 -13.24 -0.56
CA ALA A 84 -9.43 -12.33 -1.40
C ALA A 84 -8.92 -10.88 -1.33
N PHE A 85 -8.52 -10.42 -0.14
CA PHE A 85 -7.87 -9.12 0.07
C PHE A 85 -6.59 -9.02 -0.79
N ALA A 86 -5.70 -10.00 -0.71
CA ALA A 86 -4.44 -10.03 -1.46
C ALA A 86 -4.67 -10.09 -2.97
N ALA A 87 -5.66 -10.88 -3.42
CA ALA A 87 -6.02 -10.99 -4.82
C ALA A 87 -6.52 -9.65 -5.39
N LEU A 88 -7.49 -9.00 -4.73
CA LEU A 88 -8.03 -7.71 -5.18
C LEU A 88 -7.00 -6.58 -5.08
N MET A 89 -6.16 -6.60 -4.05
CA MET A 89 -5.02 -5.68 -3.95
C MET A 89 -4.07 -5.86 -5.13
N GLY A 90 -3.69 -7.10 -5.46
CA GLY A 90 -2.82 -7.41 -6.59
C GLY A 90 -3.42 -6.98 -7.93
N ILE A 91 -4.70 -7.24 -8.14
CA ILE A 91 -5.45 -6.79 -9.34
C ILE A 91 -5.41 -5.26 -9.43
N THR A 92 -5.68 -4.56 -8.33
CA THR A 92 -5.68 -3.09 -8.31
C THR A 92 -4.30 -2.52 -8.59
N ARG A 93 -3.25 -3.06 -7.97
CA ARG A 93 -1.86 -2.64 -8.21
C ARG A 93 -1.46 -2.86 -9.67
N THR A 94 -1.87 -3.99 -10.26
CA THR A 94 -1.58 -4.32 -11.66
C THR A 94 -2.34 -3.37 -12.62
N PHE A 95 -3.63 -3.16 -12.36
CA PHE A 95 -4.45 -2.24 -13.15
C PHE A 95 -3.94 -0.81 -13.09
N TYR A 96 -3.52 -0.35 -11.91
CA TYR A 96 -2.87 0.94 -11.72
C TYR A 96 -1.52 1.02 -12.46
N GLY A 97 -0.71 -0.04 -12.43
CA GLY A 97 0.55 -0.08 -13.19
C GLY A 97 0.36 0.09 -14.70
N ILE A 98 -0.69 -0.50 -15.27
CA ILE A 98 -0.98 -0.44 -16.71
C ILE A 98 -1.65 0.88 -17.10
N LYS A 99 -2.63 1.34 -16.30
CA LYS A 99 -3.55 2.44 -16.68
C LYS A 99 -3.34 3.73 -15.88
N GLY A 100 -2.43 3.73 -14.90
CA GLY A 100 -2.21 4.83 -13.97
C GLY A 100 -1.78 6.15 -14.63
N SER A 101 -1.15 6.09 -15.81
CA SER A 101 -0.73 7.30 -16.55
C SER A 101 -1.90 8.19 -17.02
N LYS A 102 -3.11 7.62 -17.19
CA LYS A 102 -4.31 8.35 -17.64
C LYS A 102 -5.26 8.74 -16.51
N ILE A 103 -5.00 8.29 -15.27
CA ILE A 103 -5.92 8.48 -14.14
C ILE A 103 -5.57 9.75 -13.37
N ASN A 104 -6.58 10.52 -12.97
CA ASN A 104 -6.40 11.63 -12.04
C ASN A 104 -6.09 11.09 -10.64
N LEU A 105 -4.80 11.01 -10.31
CA LEU A 105 -4.27 10.44 -9.06
C LEU A 105 -4.94 10.99 -7.81
N GLN A 106 -5.15 12.30 -7.74
CA GLN A 106 -5.77 12.93 -6.57
C GLN A 106 -7.23 12.49 -6.39
N LYS A 107 -8.01 12.42 -7.47
CA LYS A 107 -9.41 11.95 -7.40
C LYS A 107 -9.48 10.47 -7.04
N ALA A 108 -8.57 9.67 -7.61
CA ALA A 108 -8.50 8.24 -7.35
C ALA A 108 -8.12 7.93 -5.90
N LEU A 109 -7.17 8.68 -5.32
CA LEU A 109 -6.78 8.57 -3.91
C LEU A 109 -7.90 8.98 -2.95
N ILE A 110 -8.64 10.05 -3.27
CA ILE A 110 -9.80 10.47 -2.45
C ILE A 110 -10.89 9.41 -2.51
N PHE A 111 -11.20 8.91 -3.71
CA PHE A 111 -12.17 7.84 -3.90
C PHE A 111 -11.77 6.57 -3.15
N SER A 112 -10.51 6.13 -3.25
CA SER A 112 -10.02 4.95 -2.55
C SER A 112 -10.03 5.14 -1.04
N SER A 113 -9.73 6.34 -0.54
CA SER A 113 -9.79 6.63 0.91
C SER A 113 -11.22 6.56 1.43
N PHE A 114 -12.19 7.15 0.70
CA PHE A 114 -13.60 7.07 1.07
C PHE A 114 -14.11 5.62 1.00
N LEU A 115 -13.75 4.89 -0.05
CA LEU A 115 -14.10 3.49 -0.21
C LEU A 115 -13.51 2.62 0.91
N CYS A 116 -12.26 2.89 1.31
CA CYS A 116 -11.61 2.23 2.43
C CYS A 116 -12.39 2.43 3.74
N VAL A 117 -12.74 3.68 4.08
CA VAL A 117 -13.55 3.97 5.28
C VAL A 117 -14.90 3.27 5.22
N ALA A 118 -15.59 3.30 4.06
CA ALA A 118 -16.86 2.61 3.88
C ALA A 118 -16.71 1.08 4.05
N SER A 119 -15.64 0.49 3.50
CA SER A 119 -15.32 -0.93 3.66
C SER A 119 -15.09 -1.30 5.12
N TYR A 120 -14.33 -0.51 5.88
CA TYR A 120 -14.14 -0.72 7.31
C TYR A 120 -15.44 -0.64 8.09
N LEU A 121 -16.30 0.35 7.80
CA LEU A 121 -17.61 0.47 8.42
C LEU A 121 -18.48 -0.76 8.12
N ILE A 122 -18.49 -1.25 6.89
CA ILE A 122 -19.22 -2.47 6.51
C ILE A 122 -18.67 -3.68 7.27
N THR A 123 -17.34 -3.82 7.37
CA THR A 123 -16.72 -4.95 8.08
C THR A 123 -17.06 -4.96 9.57
N VAL A 124 -17.09 -3.78 10.23
CA VAL A 124 -17.35 -3.66 11.68
C VAL A 124 -18.83 -3.76 12.02
N PHE A 125 -19.71 -3.09 11.26
CA PHE A 125 -21.15 -3.00 11.60
C PHE A 125 -21.99 -4.13 11.02
N SER A 126 -21.44 -4.94 10.11
CA SER A 126 -22.21 -6.03 9.52
C SER A 126 -22.37 -7.21 10.49
N PRO A 127 -23.61 -7.65 10.77
CA PRO A 127 -23.89 -8.84 11.57
C PRO A 127 -23.72 -10.14 10.77
N LEU A 128 -23.57 -10.07 9.44
CA LEU A 128 -23.46 -11.24 8.56
C LEU A 128 -22.00 -11.50 8.17
N PRO A 129 -21.47 -12.73 8.39
CA PRO A 129 -20.10 -13.11 8.06
C PRO A 129 -19.67 -12.79 6.64
N VAL A 130 -20.53 -13.14 5.68
CA VAL A 130 -20.25 -12.97 4.25
C VAL A 130 -20.09 -11.51 3.88
N ILE A 131 -20.91 -10.62 4.45
CA ILE A 131 -20.87 -9.19 4.16
C ILE A 131 -19.60 -8.56 4.76
N SER A 132 -19.19 -8.98 5.96
CA SER A 132 -17.97 -8.46 6.58
C SER A 132 -16.71 -8.90 5.81
N LEU A 133 -16.71 -10.11 5.26
CA LEU A 133 -15.66 -10.64 4.38
C LEU A 133 -15.61 -9.90 3.03
N ILE A 134 -16.76 -9.56 2.44
CA ILE A 134 -16.82 -8.71 1.25
C ILE A 134 -16.25 -7.31 1.56
N GLY A 135 -16.58 -6.74 2.72
CA GLY A 135 -15.97 -5.50 3.19
C GLY A 135 -14.45 -5.60 3.27
N CYS A 136 -13.92 -6.72 3.77
CA CYS A 136 -12.48 -6.99 3.81
C CYS A 136 -11.85 -7.04 2.42
N ALA A 137 -12.47 -7.76 1.50
CA ALA A 137 -12.02 -7.85 0.10
C ALA A 137 -12.00 -6.46 -0.58
N LEU A 138 -13.07 -5.66 -0.41
CA LEU A 138 -13.17 -4.29 -0.93
C LEU A 138 -12.14 -3.33 -0.30
N CYS A 139 -11.78 -3.55 0.97
CA CYS A 139 -10.69 -2.81 1.60
C CYS A 139 -9.36 -3.07 0.87
N GLY A 140 -9.07 -4.32 0.48
CA GLY A 140 -7.87 -4.66 -0.30
C GLY A 140 -7.81 -3.97 -1.66
N LEU A 141 -8.96 -3.86 -2.34
CA LEU A 141 -9.08 -3.08 -3.57
C LEU A 141 -8.75 -1.59 -3.33
N SER A 142 -9.28 -1.02 -2.25
CA SER A 142 -9.10 0.40 -1.92
C SER A 142 -7.65 0.73 -1.58
N VAL A 143 -7.06 -0.02 -0.65
CA VAL A 143 -5.71 0.22 -0.13
C VAL A 143 -4.65 -0.09 -1.18
N GLY A 144 -4.91 -1.03 -2.10
CA GLY A 144 -3.98 -1.38 -3.18
C GLY A 144 -3.55 -0.21 -4.07
N MET A 145 -4.37 0.85 -4.19
CA MET A 145 -4.02 2.05 -4.94
C MET A 145 -3.35 3.14 -4.09
N MET A 146 -3.51 3.12 -2.76
CA MET A 146 -3.08 4.21 -1.88
C MET A 146 -1.56 4.37 -1.87
N TRP A 147 -0.81 3.28 -1.71
CA TRP A 147 0.67 3.28 -1.77
C TRP A 147 1.21 3.80 -3.12
N PRO A 148 0.94 3.14 -4.26
CA PRO A 148 1.50 3.56 -5.55
C PRO A 148 0.96 4.92 -6.02
N GLY A 149 -0.30 5.26 -5.67
CA GLY A 149 -0.90 6.55 -5.97
C GLY A 149 -0.22 7.69 -5.20
N THR A 150 0.04 7.51 -3.91
CA THR A 150 0.69 8.51 -3.05
C THR A 150 2.13 8.76 -3.51
N LEU A 151 2.89 7.69 -3.80
CA LEU A 151 4.25 7.80 -4.35
C LEU A 151 4.26 8.52 -5.70
N SER A 152 3.33 8.20 -6.59
CA SER A 152 3.23 8.84 -7.91
C SER A 152 2.86 10.31 -7.82
N LEU A 153 1.93 10.66 -6.92
CA LEU A 153 1.52 12.06 -6.70
C LEU A 153 2.64 12.88 -6.05
N ALA A 154 3.37 12.29 -5.10
CA ALA A 154 4.55 12.89 -4.49
C ALA A 154 5.65 13.12 -5.53
N ALA A 155 5.93 12.13 -6.39
CA ALA A 155 6.92 12.25 -7.47
C ALA A 155 6.56 13.36 -8.47
N LYS A 156 5.28 13.51 -8.82
CA LYS A 156 4.80 14.58 -9.70
C LYS A 156 4.97 15.96 -9.08
N ARG A 157 4.78 16.09 -7.76
CA ARG A 157 4.87 17.37 -7.05
C ARG A 157 6.30 17.75 -6.67
N PHE A 158 7.12 16.76 -6.30
CA PHE A 158 8.51 16.92 -5.89
C PHE A 158 9.45 16.28 -6.93
N ARG A 159 9.44 16.81 -8.16
CA ARG A 159 10.29 16.31 -9.27
C ARG A 159 11.80 16.32 -8.96
N LYS A 160 12.23 17.17 -8.01
CA LYS A 160 13.61 17.30 -7.53
C LYS A 160 13.91 16.51 -6.26
N GLY A 161 12.93 15.79 -5.68
CA GLY A 161 13.08 15.07 -4.41
C GLY A 161 14.03 13.86 -4.47
N GLY A 162 14.37 13.39 -5.67
CA GLY A 162 15.32 12.31 -5.88
C GLY A 162 14.92 11.00 -5.20
N THR A 163 15.90 10.12 -4.98
CA THR A 163 15.70 8.82 -4.32
C THR A 163 15.30 8.94 -2.85
N ALA A 164 15.74 10.01 -2.18
CA ALA A 164 15.50 10.21 -0.76
C ALA A 164 14.01 10.48 -0.45
N LEU A 165 13.28 11.15 -1.35
CA LEU A 165 11.83 11.30 -1.27
C LEU A 165 11.13 9.93 -1.19
N PHE A 166 11.47 9.02 -2.12
CA PHE A 166 10.86 7.69 -2.17
C PHE A 166 11.24 6.85 -0.96
N ALA A 167 12.50 6.92 -0.51
CA ALA A 167 12.96 6.20 0.68
C ALA A 167 12.20 6.65 1.94
N LEU A 168 12.01 7.96 2.13
CA LEU A 168 11.27 8.50 3.27
C LEU A 168 9.79 8.13 3.24
N LEU A 169 9.14 8.18 2.07
CA LEU A 169 7.75 7.78 1.94
C LEU A 169 7.55 6.27 2.11
N ALA A 170 8.45 5.45 1.57
CA ALA A 170 8.43 4.00 1.80
C ALA A 170 8.58 3.70 3.29
N LEU A 171 9.56 4.32 3.96
CA LEU A 171 9.74 4.18 5.41
C LEU A 171 8.51 4.61 6.20
N ALA A 172 7.85 5.71 5.83
CA ALA A 172 6.61 6.14 6.48
C ALA A 172 5.47 5.12 6.29
N GLY A 173 5.42 4.46 5.14
CA GLY A 173 4.47 3.37 4.89
C GLY A 173 4.79 2.11 5.69
N ASP A 174 6.06 1.74 5.82
CA ASP A 174 6.49 0.56 6.60
C ASP A 174 6.34 0.75 8.12
N VAL A 175 6.41 2.01 8.59
CA VAL A 175 6.15 2.37 10.00
C VAL A 175 4.66 2.28 10.34
N GLY A 176 3.79 2.50 9.36
CA GLY A 176 2.34 2.47 9.53
C GLY A 176 1.80 1.06 9.63
#